data_AF-A0A2R2MKV3-F1
#
_entry.id   AF-A0A2R2MKV3-F1
#
_cell.length_a   1.000
_cell.length_b   1.000
_cell.length_c   1.000
_cell.angle_alpha   90.00
_cell.angle_beta   90.00
_cell.angle_gamma   90.00
#
_symmetry.space_group_name_H-M   'P 1'
#
loop_
_entity.id
_entity.type
_entity.pdbx_description
1 polymer ?
#
loop_
_entity_poly.entity_id
_entity_poly.type
_entity_poly.pdbx_seq_one_letter_code
_entity_poly.pdbx_strand_id
1 'polypeptide(L)'
;MEEIPGLDNYPGKNVDDGLFEAVYPLSSKIATQPKLNSAYYNRWFRVMRKGAMGLTVRHRGYSDESIFTAQTTQQKVAGMHLDACNGRGKSRVCVNYYQKWSYAVPLFVTYLTPLGQWNPYNLKKQTNDATVTSGGRTGGLSSTKAYNGYSDQHLYLTPAEFFSAPSTPEDPIKGVLDAKGTVRSVRASGQRFVFPEIPGVRGRVRQTYPIFPVHTDGSVVSKELAALVDMVTKSNTFANLFK
;
A
#
# COMPACT_ATOMS: atom_id res chain seq x y z
N MET A 1 4.43 7.58 -6.90
CA MET A 1 3.34 8.58 -6.93
C MET A 1 3.79 9.88 -7.56
N GLU A 2 5.00 10.38 -7.28
CA GLU A 2 5.51 11.65 -7.86
C GLU A 2 5.63 11.66 -9.41
N GLU A 3 5.58 10.48 -10.04
CA GLU A 3 5.54 10.32 -11.51
C GLU A 3 4.12 10.22 -12.07
N ILE A 4 3.09 10.12 -11.21
CA ILE A 4 1.70 10.02 -11.64
C ILE A 4 1.15 11.44 -11.79
N PRO A 5 0.69 11.84 -12.98
CA PRO A 5 0.14 13.17 -13.18
C PRO A 5 -1.20 13.31 -12.45
N GLY A 6 -1.47 14.51 -11.95
CA GLY A 6 -2.77 14.90 -11.44
C GLY A 6 -3.78 15.17 -12.56
N LEU A 7 -4.81 15.95 -12.22
CA LEU A 7 -5.89 16.28 -13.16
C LEU A 7 -5.45 17.12 -14.37
N ASP A 8 -4.32 17.82 -14.30
CA ASP A 8 -3.77 18.57 -15.44
C ASP A 8 -3.01 17.67 -16.44
N ASN A 9 -2.96 16.36 -16.18
CA ASN A 9 -2.33 15.33 -16.99
C ASN A 9 -0.82 15.58 -17.22
N TYR A 10 -0.15 14.78 -18.06
CA TYR A 10 1.29 14.86 -18.32
C TYR A 10 1.83 16.28 -18.64
N PRO A 11 1.12 17.16 -19.37
CA PRO A 11 1.60 18.51 -19.66
C PRO A 11 1.61 19.45 -18.44
N GLY A 12 0.97 19.07 -17.33
CA GLY A 12 0.85 19.90 -16.14
C GLY A 12 2.20 20.35 -15.59
N LYS A 13 2.37 21.66 -15.46
CA LYS A 13 3.56 22.32 -14.88
C LYS A 13 3.10 23.34 -13.86
N ASN A 14 2.65 22.85 -12.72
CA ASN A 14 2.27 23.69 -11.60
C ASN A 14 3.42 23.73 -10.60
N VAL A 15 3.61 24.87 -9.98
CA VAL A 15 4.62 25.05 -8.95
C VAL A 15 3.94 25.67 -7.75
N ASP A 16 4.22 25.11 -6.58
CA ASP A 16 3.74 25.64 -5.32
C ASP A 16 4.83 26.49 -4.64
N ASP A 17 4.43 27.66 -4.17
CA ASP A 17 5.28 28.60 -3.45
C ASP A 17 4.90 28.68 -1.96
N GLY A 18 4.39 27.58 -1.37
CA GLY A 18 4.56 27.20 0.03
C GLY A 18 4.31 28.28 1.09
N LEU A 19 3.40 29.24 0.81
CA LEU A 19 3.21 30.47 1.57
C LEU A 19 4.51 31.26 1.76
N PHE A 20 4.98 31.87 0.66
CA PHE A 20 6.23 32.64 0.53
C PHE A 20 7.52 31.81 0.49
N GLU A 21 7.42 30.51 0.34
CA GLU A 21 8.57 29.60 0.28
C GLU A 21 8.48 28.71 -0.96
N ALA A 22 9.49 28.80 -1.82
CA ALA A 22 9.61 27.86 -2.93
C ALA A 22 9.72 26.42 -2.41
N VAL A 23 8.96 25.53 -3.05
CA VAL A 23 8.92 24.11 -2.71
C VAL A 23 9.77 23.29 -3.68
N TYR A 24 10.51 22.32 -3.13
CA TYR A 24 11.46 21.48 -3.87
C TYR A 24 11.19 19.98 -3.63
N PRO A 25 11.60 19.12 -4.58
CA PRO A 25 11.65 17.68 -4.37
C PRO A 25 12.48 17.28 -3.14
N LEU A 26 12.18 16.12 -2.55
CA LEU A 26 12.95 15.59 -1.41
C LEU A 26 14.43 15.34 -1.75
N SER A 27 14.72 15.01 -3.00
CA SER A 27 16.08 14.80 -3.50
C SER A 27 16.89 16.10 -3.54
N SER A 28 16.23 17.26 -3.54
CA SER A 28 16.91 18.53 -3.71
C SER A 28 17.69 18.94 -2.46
N LYS A 29 18.99 19.21 -2.62
CA LYS A 29 19.90 19.60 -1.54
C LYS A 29 20.19 21.10 -1.52
N ILE A 30 19.91 21.81 -2.61
CA ILE A 30 20.30 23.21 -2.82
C ILE A 30 19.15 23.99 -3.47
N ALA A 31 19.05 25.28 -3.14
CA ALA A 31 17.97 26.17 -3.61
C ALA A 31 18.00 26.46 -5.13
N THR A 32 19.11 26.18 -5.81
CA THR A 32 19.27 26.39 -7.25
C THR A 32 18.68 25.24 -8.10
N GLN A 33 18.24 24.16 -7.46
CA GLN A 33 17.63 23.02 -8.14
C GLN A 33 16.18 23.31 -8.57
N PRO A 34 15.66 22.59 -9.57
CA PRO A 34 14.30 22.81 -10.05
C PRO A 34 13.28 22.66 -8.91
N LYS A 35 12.32 23.59 -8.89
CA LYS A 35 11.18 23.54 -7.97
C LYS A 35 10.35 22.28 -8.24
N LEU A 36 9.62 21.83 -7.22
CA LEU A 36 8.76 20.66 -7.32
C LEU A 36 7.60 20.96 -8.27
N ASN A 37 7.39 20.08 -9.25
CA ASN A 37 6.18 20.13 -10.07
C ASN A 37 5.00 19.61 -9.24
N SER A 38 4.20 20.53 -8.70
CA SER A 38 3.03 20.21 -7.89
C SER A 38 1.88 19.64 -8.72
N ALA A 39 1.93 19.66 -10.06
CA ALA A 39 0.90 19.04 -10.91
C ALA A 39 0.90 17.50 -10.85
N TYR A 40 1.94 16.90 -10.29
CA TYR A 40 2.07 15.46 -10.10
C TYR A 40 1.79 15.10 -8.64
N TYR A 41 1.27 13.90 -8.39
CA TYR A 41 0.89 13.45 -7.06
C TYR A 41 2.10 13.33 -6.14
N ASN A 42 2.23 14.28 -5.22
CA ASN A 42 3.27 14.31 -4.21
C ASN A 42 2.64 14.39 -2.82
N ARG A 43 3.43 14.04 -1.81
CA ARG A 43 3.03 14.20 -0.40
C ARG A 43 4.15 14.80 0.41
N TRP A 44 5.39 14.46 0.09
CA TRP A 44 6.55 15.04 0.74
C TRP A 44 7.14 16.12 -0.11
N PHE A 45 7.63 17.15 0.55
CA PHE A 45 8.35 18.22 -0.10
C PHE A 45 9.39 18.82 0.83
N ARG A 46 10.34 19.52 0.25
CA ARG A 46 11.38 20.25 0.98
C ARG A 46 11.23 21.74 0.75
N VAL A 47 11.44 22.50 1.81
CA VAL A 47 11.63 23.95 1.75
C VAL A 47 13.06 24.28 2.20
N MET A 48 13.61 25.36 1.68
CA MET A 48 15.00 25.74 2.01
C MET A 48 15.10 26.47 3.35
N ARG A 49 14.03 27.16 3.76
CA ARG A 49 13.97 27.81 5.08
C ARG A 49 13.63 26.79 6.14
N LYS A 50 14.50 26.66 7.15
CA LYS A 50 14.25 25.83 8.33
C LYS A 50 13.03 26.37 9.09
N GLY A 51 12.10 25.49 9.45
CA GLY A 51 11.01 25.83 10.36
C GLY A 51 11.50 26.05 11.79
N ALA A 52 10.57 26.37 12.71
CA ALA A 52 10.88 26.60 14.13
C ALA A 52 11.59 25.41 14.81
N MET A 53 11.33 24.18 14.35
CA MET A 53 11.97 22.96 14.83
C MET A 53 13.23 22.56 14.04
N GLY A 54 13.75 23.44 13.18
CA GLY A 54 14.93 23.15 12.33
C GLY A 54 14.66 22.23 11.13
N LEU A 55 13.42 21.74 10.98
CA LEU A 55 13.02 20.83 9.90
C LEU A 55 12.82 21.58 8.58
N THR A 56 13.31 20.97 7.49
CA THR A 56 13.17 21.45 6.11
C THR A 56 12.28 20.57 5.26
N VAL A 57 12.09 19.31 5.65
CA VAL A 57 11.18 18.36 5.01
C VAL A 57 9.81 18.51 5.66
N ARG A 58 8.78 18.64 4.83
CA ARG A 58 7.38 18.81 5.22
C ARG A 58 6.50 17.82 4.48
N HIS A 59 5.32 17.56 5.04
CA HIS A 59 4.31 16.67 4.50
C HIS A 59 3.04 17.46 4.13
N ARG A 60 2.47 17.19 2.96
CA ARG A 60 1.13 17.65 2.53
C ARG A 60 0.13 16.57 2.91
N GLY A 61 -0.67 16.82 3.93
CA GLY A 61 -1.72 15.90 4.33
C GLY A 61 -2.21 16.20 5.74
N TYR A 62 -3.52 16.05 5.94
CA TYR A 62 -4.16 16.13 7.25
C TYR A 62 -4.05 14.76 7.93
N SER A 63 -3.09 14.58 8.84
CA SER A 63 -2.90 13.40 9.72
C SER A 63 -2.93 11.99 9.11
N ASP A 64 -3.16 11.86 7.79
CA ASP A 64 -3.28 10.61 7.04
C ASP A 64 -2.05 10.46 6.14
N GLU A 65 -1.34 9.36 6.34
CA GLU A 65 -0.09 9.06 5.63
C GLU A 65 -0.31 8.54 4.20
N SER A 66 -1.55 8.17 3.85
CA SER A 66 -1.90 7.51 2.60
C SER A 66 -2.38 8.45 1.48
N ILE A 67 -2.63 9.72 1.80
CA ILE A 67 -3.17 10.70 0.84
C ILE A 67 -2.04 11.38 0.06
N PHE A 68 -2.18 11.42 -1.26
CA PHE A 68 -1.32 12.19 -2.17
C PHE A 68 -2.08 13.35 -2.77
N THR A 69 -1.39 14.46 -3.05
CA THR A 69 -2.01 15.66 -3.60
C THR A 69 -1.32 16.15 -4.85
N ALA A 70 -2.11 16.71 -5.78
CA ALA A 70 -1.63 17.33 -7.00
C ALA A 70 -2.41 18.62 -7.27
N GLN A 71 -1.70 19.71 -7.52
CA GLN A 71 -2.26 21.00 -7.88
C GLN A 71 -2.83 20.94 -9.29
N THR A 72 -3.96 21.59 -9.52
CA THR A 72 -4.67 21.56 -10.80
C THR A 72 -5.19 22.94 -11.18
N THR A 73 -5.37 23.15 -12.48
CA THR A 73 -5.99 24.33 -13.07
C THR A 73 -7.42 24.07 -13.56
N GLN A 74 -7.91 22.82 -13.44
CA GLN A 74 -9.25 22.45 -13.89
C GLN A 74 -10.36 23.29 -13.25
N GLN A 75 -11.31 23.76 -14.06
CA GLN A 75 -12.41 24.60 -13.59
C GLN A 75 -13.43 23.86 -12.71
N LYS A 76 -13.57 22.54 -12.90
CA LYS A 76 -14.47 21.69 -12.11
C LYS A 76 -14.01 21.45 -10.68
N VAL A 77 -12.75 21.77 -10.37
CA VAL A 77 -12.19 21.63 -9.03
C VAL A 77 -12.34 22.95 -8.30
N ALA A 78 -12.90 22.89 -7.09
CA ALA A 78 -13.01 24.05 -6.23
C ALA A 78 -11.61 24.51 -5.80
N GLY A 79 -11.36 25.82 -5.91
CA GLY A 79 -10.14 26.43 -5.42
C GLY A 79 -10.31 26.95 -4.00
N MET A 80 -9.20 27.01 -3.28
CA MET A 80 -9.11 27.67 -1.99
C MET A 80 -8.43 29.02 -2.17
N HIS A 81 -9.04 30.05 -1.59
CA HIS A 81 -8.44 31.37 -1.44
C HIS A 81 -7.80 31.46 -0.06
N LEU A 82 -6.55 31.90 -0.02
CA LEU A 82 -5.82 32.14 1.22
C LEU A 82 -5.05 33.45 1.11
N ASP A 83 -5.41 34.40 1.96
CA ASP A 83 -4.65 35.63 2.14
C ASP A 83 -3.57 35.39 3.19
N ALA A 84 -2.32 35.29 2.74
CA ALA A 84 -1.18 35.15 3.64
C ALA A 84 -0.45 36.49 3.70
N CYS A 85 -0.20 36.97 4.92
CA CYS A 85 0.56 38.19 5.16
C CYS A 85 1.81 37.88 5.95
N ASN A 86 2.94 38.45 5.52
CA ASN A 86 4.20 38.37 6.23
C ASN A 86 4.64 39.77 6.70
N GLY A 87 5.27 39.86 7.87
CA GLY A 87 5.69 41.11 8.50
C GLY A 87 4.64 41.77 9.41
N ARG A 88 5.02 42.89 10.04
CA ARG A 88 4.18 43.67 10.96
C ARG A 88 4.24 45.16 10.58
N GLY A 89 3.16 45.90 10.87
CA GLY A 89 3.09 47.35 10.66
C GLY A 89 3.25 47.74 9.18
N LYS A 90 4.07 48.75 8.90
CA LYS A 90 4.30 49.29 7.54
C LYS A 90 5.05 48.34 6.61
N SER A 91 5.66 47.29 7.13
CA SER A 91 6.36 46.25 6.34
C SER A 91 5.51 45.00 6.10
N ARG A 92 4.19 45.05 6.39
CA ARG A 92 3.27 43.94 6.14
C ARG A 92 3.03 43.80 4.63
N VAL A 93 3.47 42.68 4.07
CA VAL A 93 3.21 42.30 2.67
C VAL A 93 2.20 41.17 2.67
N CYS A 94 1.06 41.37 2.01
CA CYS A 94 0.02 40.36 1.86
C CYS A 94 -0.01 39.86 0.42
N VAL A 95 -0.13 38.55 0.25
CA VAL A 95 -0.26 37.88 -1.04
C VAL A 95 -1.49 36.99 -0.97
N ASN A 96 -2.36 37.13 -1.98
CA ASN A 96 -3.50 36.24 -2.18
C ASN A 96 -3.02 35.00 -2.93
N TYR A 97 -3.22 33.84 -2.32
CA TYR A 97 -2.99 32.55 -2.94
C TYR A 97 -4.35 31.98 -3.37
N TYR A 98 -4.48 31.68 -4.66
CA TYR A 98 -5.58 30.87 -5.17
C TYR A 98 -5.03 29.56 -5.72
N GLN A 99 -5.34 28.46 -5.03
CA GLN A 99 -4.84 27.14 -5.40
C GLN A 99 -5.98 26.13 -5.45
N LYS A 100 -5.92 25.22 -6.43
CA LYS A 100 -6.83 24.08 -6.52
C LYS A 100 -6.02 22.81 -6.39
N TRP A 101 -6.53 21.87 -5.61
CA TRP A 101 -5.83 20.62 -5.32
C TRP A 101 -6.76 19.44 -5.57
N SER A 102 -6.19 18.39 -6.13
CA SER A 102 -6.79 17.07 -6.28
C SER A 102 -6.10 16.08 -5.36
N TYR A 103 -6.84 15.08 -4.91
CA TYR A 103 -6.38 14.09 -3.94
C TYR A 103 -6.42 12.70 -4.59
N ALA A 104 -5.40 11.89 -4.32
CA ALA A 104 -5.37 10.48 -4.69
C ALA A 104 -5.11 9.63 -3.45
N VAL A 105 -5.95 8.61 -3.28
CA VAL A 105 -5.77 7.54 -2.30
C VAL A 105 -5.46 6.27 -3.09
N PRO A 106 -4.26 5.69 -2.94
CA PRO A 106 -3.93 4.45 -3.62
C PRO A 106 -4.82 3.34 -3.06
N LEU A 107 -5.68 2.79 -3.92
CA LEU A 107 -6.52 1.65 -3.58
C LEU A 107 -5.85 0.35 -4.04
N PHE A 108 -5.98 -0.67 -3.21
CA PHE A 108 -5.50 -2.01 -3.50
C PHE A 108 -6.66 -2.98 -3.44
N VAL A 109 -6.83 -3.81 -4.47
CA VAL A 109 -7.85 -4.86 -4.47
C VAL A 109 -7.17 -6.20 -4.32
N THR A 110 -7.60 -6.91 -3.28
CA THR A 110 -7.24 -8.31 -3.06
C THR A 110 -8.44 -9.16 -3.41
N TYR A 111 -8.25 -10.12 -4.32
CA TYR A 111 -9.25 -11.15 -4.51
C TYR A 111 -9.13 -12.15 -3.37
N LEU A 112 -10.13 -12.16 -2.49
CA LEU A 112 -10.21 -13.13 -1.43
C LEU A 112 -10.55 -14.50 -2.02
N THR A 113 -9.66 -15.47 -1.84
CA THR A 113 -9.97 -16.86 -2.17
C THR A 113 -10.70 -17.50 -0.98
N PRO A 114 -11.55 -18.52 -1.21
CA PRO A 114 -12.17 -19.29 -0.12
C PRO A 114 -11.16 -19.90 0.87
N LEU A 115 -9.89 -20.02 0.46
CA LEU A 115 -8.80 -20.51 1.29
C LEU A 115 -8.62 -19.71 2.59
N GLY A 116 -8.93 -18.41 2.60
CA GLY A 116 -8.83 -17.58 3.80
C GLY A 116 -9.76 -18.01 4.94
N GLN A 117 -10.85 -18.71 4.62
CA GLN A 117 -11.81 -19.23 5.60
C GLN A 117 -11.88 -20.77 5.59
N TRP A 118 -10.95 -21.42 4.89
CA TRP A 118 -10.93 -22.87 4.78
C TRP A 118 -10.52 -23.50 6.11
N ASN A 119 -11.49 -24.14 6.77
CA ASN A 119 -11.35 -24.74 8.09
C ASN A 119 -11.59 -26.26 8.03
N PRO A 120 -10.67 -27.05 7.44
CA PRO A 120 -10.86 -28.49 7.23
C PRO A 120 -10.91 -29.28 8.53
N TYR A 121 -10.30 -28.78 9.61
CA TYR A 121 -10.31 -29.42 10.92
C TYR A 121 -11.49 -29.02 11.80
N ASN A 122 -12.43 -28.21 11.28
CA ASN A 122 -13.59 -27.71 12.01
C ASN A 122 -13.20 -27.09 13.37
N LEU A 123 -12.13 -26.28 13.37
CA LEU A 123 -11.65 -25.55 14.54
C LEU A 123 -12.74 -24.60 15.03
N LYS A 124 -12.89 -24.46 16.35
CA LYS A 124 -13.91 -23.61 16.96
C LYS A 124 -13.50 -22.14 16.89
N LYS A 125 -14.37 -21.28 16.37
CA LYS A 125 -14.22 -19.81 16.50
C LYS A 125 -14.58 -19.39 17.93
N GLN A 126 -13.68 -18.67 18.58
CA GLN A 126 -13.95 -18.00 19.85
C GLN A 126 -14.42 -16.57 19.58
N THR A 127 -15.40 -16.11 20.37
CA THR A 127 -15.90 -14.74 20.30
C THR A 127 -14.94 -13.74 20.95
N ASN A 128 -14.13 -14.19 21.91
CA ASN A 128 -13.16 -13.38 22.63
C ASN A 128 -11.74 -13.90 22.40
N ASP A 129 -10.84 -13.03 21.94
CA ASP A 129 -9.43 -13.36 21.70
C ASP A 129 -8.72 -13.86 22.97
N ALA A 130 -9.10 -13.35 24.14
CA ALA A 130 -8.52 -13.79 25.42
C ALA A 130 -8.80 -15.27 25.72
N THR A 131 -9.88 -15.84 25.19
CA THR A 131 -10.21 -17.26 25.36
C THR A 131 -9.23 -18.16 24.61
N VAL A 132 -8.70 -17.69 23.48
CA VAL A 132 -7.75 -18.44 22.64
C VAL A 132 -6.41 -18.66 23.37
N THR A 133 -5.95 -17.63 24.09
CA THR A 133 -4.67 -17.61 24.81
C THR A 133 -4.79 -17.92 26.31
N SER A 134 -6.01 -18.20 26.79
CA SER A 134 -6.28 -18.51 28.20
C SER A 134 -5.40 -19.64 28.74
N GLY A 135 -4.98 -19.52 29.99
CA GLY A 135 -4.07 -20.49 30.62
C GLY A 135 -2.63 -20.43 30.10
N GLY A 136 -2.20 -19.30 29.51
CA GLY A 136 -0.83 -19.12 29.03
C GLY A 136 -0.53 -19.81 27.70
N ARG A 137 -1.56 -20.04 26.88
CA ARG A 137 -1.43 -20.68 25.56
C ARG A 137 -0.78 -19.73 24.57
N THR A 138 0.25 -20.20 23.89
CA THR A 138 1.08 -19.42 22.94
C THR A 138 1.06 -19.98 21.50
N GLY A 139 0.23 -21.01 21.26
CA GLY A 139 0.12 -21.73 20.00
C GLY A 139 1.25 -22.74 19.79
N GLY A 140 1.83 -23.27 20.86
CA GLY A 140 2.80 -24.36 20.78
C GLY A 140 2.16 -25.67 20.32
N LEU A 141 2.97 -26.63 19.87
CA LEU A 141 2.49 -27.93 19.38
C LEU A 141 2.10 -28.93 20.48
N SER A 142 2.25 -28.56 21.76
CA SER A 142 1.76 -29.38 22.88
C SER A 142 0.30 -29.04 23.21
N SER A 143 -0.47 -30.01 23.71
CA SER A 143 -1.88 -29.80 24.09
C SER A 143 -2.08 -28.69 25.13
N THR A 144 -1.09 -28.47 25.99
CA THR A 144 -1.07 -27.42 27.02
C THR A 144 -0.77 -26.03 26.48
N LYS A 145 0.00 -25.92 25.39
CA LYS A 145 0.43 -24.64 24.81
C LYS A 145 -0.31 -24.27 23.52
N ALA A 146 -0.99 -25.22 22.87
CA ALA A 146 -1.80 -25.00 21.68
C ALA A 146 -2.90 -23.97 21.94
N TYR A 147 -3.34 -23.24 20.93
CA TYR A 147 -4.46 -22.31 21.06
C TYR A 147 -5.79 -23.05 21.27
N ASN A 148 -6.70 -22.44 22.05
CA ASN A 148 -8.03 -23.00 22.28
C ASN A 148 -9.03 -22.52 21.20
N GLY A 149 -8.95 -23.13 20.02
CA GLY A 149 -9.67 -22.65 18.83
C GLY A 149 -8.98 -21.44 18.18
N TYR A 150 -9.72 -20.68 17.39
CA TYR A 150 -9.21 -19.53 16.64
C TYR A 150 -10.08 -18.29 16.88
N SER A 151 -9.56 -17.11 16.52
CA SER A 151 -10.28 -15.84 16.59
C SER A 151 -9.83 -14.91 15.46
N ASP A 152 -10.40 -13.71 15.37
CA ASP A 152 -10.08 -12.77 14.30
C ASP A 152 -8.64 -12.22 14.46
N GLN A 153 -8.09 -12.15 15.67
CA GLN A 153 -6.66 -11.82 15.89
C GLN A 153 -5.74 -13.04 15.75
N HIS A 154 -6.22 -14.25 16.05
CA HIS A 154 -5.45 -15.50 16.00
C HIS A 154 -5.99 -16.41 14.89
N LEU A 155 -5.91 -15.94 13.65
CA LEU A 155 -6.47 -16.61 12.50
C LEU A 155 -5.53 -17.70 11.95
N TYR A 156 -5.52 -18.85 12.61
CA TYR A 156 -4.73 -20.04 12.23
C TYR A 156 -5.67 -21.19 11.85
N LEU A 157 -5.94 -21.39 10.55
CA LEU A 157 -6.89 -22.40 10.05
C LEU A 157 -6.27 -23.34 9.02
N THR A 158 -5.38 -22.82 8.17
CA THR A 158 -4.86 -23.54 7.01
C THR A 158 -3.92 -24.63 7.48
N PRO A 159 -4.13 -25.90 7.11
CA PRO A 159 -3.22 -26.99 7.47
C PRO A 159 -1.77 -26.67 7.13
N ALA A 160 -0.84 -26.98 8.03
CA ALA A 160 0.58 -26.76 7.76
C ALA A 160 1.05 -27.57 6.54
N GLU A 161 0.50 -28.77 6.37
CA GLU A 161 0.75 -29.68 5.23
C GLU A 161 0.22 -29.18 3.88
N PHE A 162 -0.66 -28.16 3.87
CA PHE A 162 -1.14 -27.58 2.62
C PHE A 162 -0.04 -26.87 1.83
N PHE A 163 0.99 -26.38 2.54
CA PHE A 163 2.13 -25.70 1.94
C PHE A 163 3.37 -26.59 2.03
N SER A 164 4.15 -26.70 0.95
CA SER A 164 5.45 -27.39 0.96
C SER A 164 6.56 -26.55 1.58
N ALA A 165 6.33 -25.24 1.75
CA ALA A 165 7.32 -24.33 2.29
C ALA A 165 7.56 -24.55 3.80
N PRO A 166 8.81 -24.53 4.27
CA PRO A 166 9.12 -24.69 5.68
C PRO A 166 8.51 -23.56 6.54
N SER A 167 8.41 -23.82 7.85
CA SER A 167 8.05 -22.80 8.83
C SER A 167 9.16 -21.76 8.90
N THR A 168 8.79 -20.47 8.90
CA THR A 168 9.73 -19.36 9.13
C THR A 168 9.30 -18.57 10.37
N PRO A 169 10.14 -17.70 10.94
CA PRO A 169 9.75 -16.82 12.03
C PRO A 169 8.56 -15.91 11.67
N GLU A 170 8.46 -15.50 10.41
CA GLU A 170 7.39 -14.62 9.88
C GLU A 170 6.10 -15.39 9.59
N ASP A 171 6.18 -16.69 9.30
CA ASP A 171 5.03 -17.57 9.07
C ASP A 171 5.19 -18.88 9.86
N PRO A 172 5.10 -18.81 11.20
CA PRO A 172 5.34 -19.95 12.06
C PRO A 172 4.16 -20.92 12.02
N ILE A 173 4.48 -22.22 12.11
CA ILE A 173 3.46 -23.24 12.38
C ILE A 173 3.00 -23.08 13.83
N LYS A 174 1.68 -23.08 14.04
CA LYS A 174 1.04 -23.02 15.34
C LYS A 174 0.16 -24.23 15.57
N GLY A 175 0.06 -24.66 16.83
CA GLY A 175 -0.87 -25.68 17.27
C GLY A 175 -2.20 -25.06 17.68
N VAL A 176 -3.30 -25.60 17.17
CA VAL A 176 -4.68 -25.21 17.58
C VAL A 176 -5.45 -26.47 17.97
N LEU A 177 -6.19 -26.40 19.08
CA LEU A 177 -7.05 -27.48 19.53
C LEU A 177 -8.34 -27.52 18.69
N ASP A 178 -8.65 -28.70 18.17
CA ASP A 178 -9.97 -28.98 17.60
C ASP A 178 -11.02 -29.22 18.70
N ALA A 179 -12.28 -29.37 18.29
CA ALA A 179 -13.39 -29.62 19.24
C ALA A 179 -13.23 -30.93 20.05
N LYS A 180 -12.36 -31.85 19.61
CA LYS A 180 -12.05 -33.11 20.31
C LYS A 180 -10.81 -32.98 21.20
N GLY A 181 -10.20 -31.80 21.28
CA GLY A 181 -8.98 -31.56 22.06
C GLY A 181 -7.70 -32.09 21.39
N THR A 182 -7.76 -32.46 20.11
CA THR A 182 -6.57 -32.87 19.35
C THR A 182 -5.84 -31.64 18.84
N VAL A 183 -4.52 -31.62 18.96
CA VAL A 183 -3.70 -30.53 18.43
C VAL A 183 -3.58 -30.67 16.91
N ARG A 184 -3.94 -29.62 16.19
CA ARG A 184 -3.78 -29.49 14.74
C ARG A 184 -2.67 -28.51 14.42
N SER A 185 -1.75 -28.91 13.55
CA SER A 185 -0.68 -28.06 13.04
C SER A 185 -1.22 -27.21 11.89
N VAL A 186 -1.30 -25.91 12.11
CA VAL A 186 -1.88 -24.95 11.16
C VAL A 186 -0.95 -23.75 10.98
N ARG A 187 -1.13 -23.03 9.87
CA ARG A 187 -0.47 -21.76 9.58
C ARG A 187 -1.48 -20.62 9.55
N ALA A 188 -0.95 -19.39 9.57
CA ALA A 188 -1.78 -18.20 9.52
C ALA A 188 -2.60 -18.19 8.21
N SER A 189 -3.91 -18.14 8.39
CA SER A 189 -4.89 -17.96 7.32
C SER A 189 -5.19 -16.49 7.19
N GLY A 190 -5.25 -15.98 5.97
CA GLY A 190 -5.46 -14.56 5.75
C GLY A 190 -5.00 -14.10 4.38
N GLN A 191 -4.87 -12.79 4.23
CA GLN A 191 -4.34 -12.19 3.02
C GLN A 191 -2.83 -12.37 2.95
N ARG A 192 -2.35 -12.91 1.83
CA ARG A 192 -0.94 -13.06 1.51
C ARG A 192 -0.67 -12.40 0.17
N PHE A 193 0.46 -11.73 -0.01
CA PHE A 193 0.79 -11.21 -1.35
C PHE A 193 0.94 -12.35 -2.36
N VAL A 194 1.72 -13.38 -1.97
CA VAL A 194 1.99 -14.60 -2.71
C VAL A 194 1.87 -15.76 -1.74
N PHE A 195 1.17 -16.84 -2.12
CA PHE A 195 1.10 -18.04 -1.32
C PHE A 195 2.46 -18.74 -1.28
N PRO A 196 2.81 -19.39 -0.16
CA PRO A 196 3.85 -20.40 -0.16
C PRO A 196 3.55 -21.47 -1.20
N GLU A 197 4.57 -22.20 -1.62
CA GLU A 197 4.40 -23.25 -2.62
C GLU A 197 3.38 -24.30 -2.14
N ILE A 198 2.44 -24.64 -3.03
CA ILE A 198 1.35 -25.59 -2.78
C ILE A 198 1.67 -26.84 -3.61
N PRO A 199 1.80 -28.03 -2.99
CA PRO A 199 2.05 -29.27 -3.73
C PRO A 199 1.05 -29.47 -4.87
N GLY A 200 1.55 -29.76 -6.07
CA GLY A 200 0.72 -30.00 -7.25
C GLY A 200 0.26 -28.75 -8.01
N VAL A 201 0.49 -27.55 -7.49
CA VAL A 201 0.24 -26.30 -8.22
C VAL A 201 1.53 -25.85 -8.90
N ARG A 202 1.50 -25.65 -10.22
CA ARG A 202 2.66 -25.15 -10.95
C ARG A 202 2.85 -23.65 -10.69
N GLY A 203 3.96 -23.29 -10.07
CA GLY A 203 4.36 -21.90 -9.83
C GLY A 203 3.77 -21.31 -8.55
N ARG A 204 4.10 -20.03 -8.30
CA ARG A 204 3.63 -19.31 -7.11
C ARG A 204 2.28 -18.65 -7.39
N VAL A 205 1.29 -18.93 -6.56
CA VAL A 205 -0.05 -18.33 -6.68
C VAL A 205 -0.07 -16.97 -5.98
N ARG A 206 -0.48 -15.93 -6.69
CA ARG A 206 -0.61 -14.57 -6.16
C ARG A 206 -2.07 -14.30 -5.77
N GLN A 207 -2.32 -13.82 -4.55
CA GLN A 207 -3.67 -13.45 -4.09
C GLN A 207 -4.01 -11.98 -4.39
N THR A 208 -2.98 -11.19 -4.70
CA THR A 208 -3.06 -9.74 -4.76
C THR A 208 -2.68 -9.24 -6.13
N TYR A 209 -3.52 -8.42 -6.76
CA TYR A 209 -3.22 -7.85 -8.07
C TYR A 209 -3.22 -6.32 -7.97
N PRO A 210 -2.17 -5.64 -8.45
CA PRO A 210 -2.25 -4.20 -8.61
C PRO A 210 -3.36 -3.88 -9.62
N ILE A 211 -4.29 -2.99 -9.25
CA ILE A 211 -5.20 -2.40 -10.23
C ILE A 211 -4.40 -1.39 -11.03
N PHE A 212 -4.20 -1.67 -12.31
CA PHE A 212 -3.83 -0.63 -13.25
C PHE A 212 -5.07 0.20 -13.55
N PRO A 213 -4.97 1.54 -13.56
CA PRO A 213 -6.12 2.39 -13.85
C PRO A 213 -6.76 1.98 -15.17
N VAL A 214 -8.09 1.87 -15.24
CA VAL A 214 -8.82 1.41 -16.45
C VAL A 214 -8.49 2.26 -17.69
N HIS A 215 -8.16 3.54 -17.51
CA HIS A 215 -7.71 4.41 -18.62
C HIS A 215 -6.35 4.02 -19.21
N THR A 216 -5.55 3.24 -18.49
CA THR A 216 -4.30 2.66 -19.00
C THR A 216 -4.50 1.32 -19.69
N ASP A 217 -5.57 0.58 -19.42
CA ASP A 217 -5.85 -0.75 -19.99
C ASP A 217 -6.09 -0.70 -21.51
N GLY A 218 -6.58 0.44 -22.01
CA GLY A 218 -6.70 0.73 -23.44
C GLY A 218 -5.44 1.33 -24.10
N SER A 219 -4.45 1.76 -23.30
CA SER A 219 -3.25 2.41 -23.80
C SER A 219 -2.35 1.41 -24.54
N VAL A 220 -1.56 1.94 -25.48
CA VAL A 220 -0.58 1.14 -26.24
C VAL A 220 0.39 0.44 -25.28
N VAL A 221 0.80 1.13 -24.21
CA VAL A 221 1.71 0.59 -23.18
C VAL A 221 1.15 -0.65 -22.49
N SER A 222 -0.13 -0.66 -22.11
CA SER A 222 -0.72 -1.86 -21.48
C SER A 222 -0.88 -3.01 -22.45
N LYS A 223 -1.19 -2.73 -23.72
CA LYS A 223 -1.26 -3.77 -24.77
C LYS A 223 0.12 -4.38 -25.02
N GLU A 224 1.17 -3.57 -25.08
CA GLU A 224 2.55 -4.03 -25.23
C GLU A 224 3.02 -4.81 -23.99
N LEU A 225 2.70 -4.33 -22.78
CA LEU A 225 3.04 -5.04 -21.55
C LEU A 225 2.30 -6.37 -21.44
N ALA A 226 1.01 -6.42 -21.77
CA ALA A 226 0.24 -7.65 -21.80
C ALA A 226 0.78 -8.64 -22.85
N ALA A 227 1.15 -8.14 -24.03
CA ALA A 227 1.80 -8.94 -25.07
C ALA A 227 3.17 -9.47 -24.59
N LEU A 228 3.97 -8.65 -23.92
CA LEU A 228 5.27 -9.04 -23.37
C LEU A 228 5.11 -10.10 -22.27
N VAL A 229 4.12 -9.94 -21.37
CA VAL A 229 3.79 -10.94 -20.35
C VAL A 229 3.36 -12.24 -21.01
N ASP A 230 2.54 -12.21 -22.05
CA ASP A 230 2.12 -13.42 -22.77
C ASP A 230 3.32 -14.08 -23.49
N MET A 231 4.21 -13.28 -24.07
CA MET A 231 5.43 -13.74 -24.73
C MET A 231 6.40 -14.41 -23.75
N VAL A 232 6.56 -13.86 -22.55
CA VAL A 232 7.44 -14.42 -21.50
C VAL A 232 6.82 -15.66 -20.86
N THR A 233 5.52 -15.65 -20.58
CA THR A 233 4.83 -16.77 -19.92
C THR A 233 4.58 -17.95 -20.87
N LYS A 234 4.39 -17.68 -22.16
CA LYS A 234 4.28 -18.69 -23.24
C LYS A 234 5.52 -18.69 -24.13
N SER A 235 6.70 -18.52 -23.55
CA SER A 235 7.97 -18.44 -24.28
C SER A 235 8.21 -19.60 -25.24
N ASN A 236 7.75 -20.82 -24.90
CA ASN A 236 7.81 -21.98 -25.79
C ASN A 236 6.95 -21.83 -27.06
N THR A 237 5.79 -21.19 -26.96
CA THR A 237 4.90 -20.92 -28.12
C THR A 237 5.46 -19.81 -29.00
N PHE A 238 6.11 -18.82 -28.38
CA PHE A 238 6.68 -17.65 -29.06
C PHE A 238 8.19 -17.74 -29.28
N ALA A 239 8.77 -18.95 -29.24
CA ALA A 239 10.22 -19.17 -29.31
C ALA A 239 10.87 -18.54 -30.57
N ASN A 240 10.12 -18.39 -31.66
CA ASN A 240 10.58 -17.78 -32.90
C ASN A 240 10.79 -16.26 -32.81
N LEU A 241 10.20 -15.58 -31.81
CA LEU A 241 10.38 -14.14 -31.57
C LEU A 241 11.59 -13.83 -30.68
N PHE A 242 12.19 -14.86 -30.05
CA PHE A 242 13.37 -14.74 -29.18
C PHE A 242 14.66 -15.26 -29.82
N LYS A 243 14.60 -15.69 -31.09
CA LYS A 243 15.76 -16.15 -31.86
C LYS A 243 16.31 -15.03 -32.75
#